data_AF-A0A2N7VU51-F1
#
_entry.id   AF-A0A2N7VU51-F1
#
_cell.length_a   1.000
_cell.length_b   1.000
_cell.length_c   1.000
_cell.angle_alpha   90.00
_cell.angle_beta   90.00
_cell.angle_gamma   90.00
#
_symmetry.space_group_name_H-M   'P 1'
#
loop_
_entity.id
_entity.type
_entity.pdbx_description
1 polymer ?
#
loop_
_entity_poly.entity_id
_entity_poly.type
_entity_poly.pdbx_seq_one_letter_code
_entity_poly.pdbx_strand_id
1 'polypeptide(L)' 'MVVMSQFRPGDRVLIAASDEFLAYVDGWRGRVAVVGPKAPNACHSQVPEGYALVEVIDGDGAKQLYVPFDQLRLTV' A
#
# COMPACT_ATOMS: atom_id res chain seq x y z
N MET A 1 9.65 1.57 -18.25
CA MET A 1 10.30 2.38 -17.20
C MET A 1 10.09 1.61 -15.91
N VAL A 2 11.15 1.06 -15.31
CA VAL A 2 11.02 0.32 -14.04
C VAL A 2 10.72 1.35 -12.96
N VAL A 3 9.52 1.31 -12.38
CA VAL A 3 9.20 2.16 -11.23
C VAL A 3 9.88 1.51 -10.03
N MET A 4 11.09 1.96 -9.71
CA MET A 4 11.78 1.51 -8.49
C MET A 4 10.98 1.98 -7.28
N SER A 5 10.50 1.03 -6.47
CA SER A 5 9.83 1.36 -5.22
C SER A 5 10.80 2.10 -4.29
N GLN A 6 10.42 3.28 -3.85
CA GLN A 6 11.08 3.96 -2.72
C GLN A 6 10.68 3.37 -1.35
N PHE A 7 9.65 2.53 -1.32
CA PHE A 7 9.08 1.93 -0.11
C PHE A 7 9.66 0.55 0.16
N ARG A 8 9.67 0.17 1.44
CA ARG A 8 10.11 -1.13 1.96
C ARG A 8 9.04 -1.72 2.87
N PRO A 9 8.94 -3.06 2.96
CA PRO A 9 8.15 -3.70 3.99
C PRO A 9 8.53 -3.17 5.37
N GLY A 10 7.52 -2.75 6.12
CA GLY A 10 7.66 -2.16 7.43
C GLY A 10 7.52 -0.64 7.49
N ASP A 11 7.65 0.06 6.36
CA ASP A 11 7.54 1.52 6.29
C ASP A 11 6.15 1.99 6.72
N ARG A 12 6.10 3.11 7.45
CA ARG A 12 4.85 3.80 7.75
C ARG A 12 4.53 4.76 6.62
N VAL A 13 3.30 4.71 6.14
CA VAL A 13 2.87 5.47 4.98
C VAL A 13 1.52 6.13 5.20
N LEU A 14 1.32 7.25 4.54
CA LEU A 14 0.04 7.92 4.33
C LEU A 14 -0.46 7.58 2.93
N ILE A 15 -1.73 7.18 2.83
CA ILE A 15 -2.42 7.06 1.55
C ILE A 15 -2.91 8.46 1.16
N ALA A 16 -2.41 8.98 0.05
CA ALA A 16 -2.80 10.24 -0.57
C ALA A 16 -3.50 9.90 -1.90
N ALA A 17 -4.76 9.51 -1.79
CA ALA A 17 -5.52 9.02 -2.92
C ALA A 17 -5.83 10.14 -3.90
N SER A 18 -5.58 9.90 -5.18
CA SER A 18 -5.83 10.88 -6.25
C SER A 18 -6.94 10.45 -7.21
N ASP A 19 -7.48 9.24 -7.04
CA ASP A 19 -8.54 8.67 -7.86
C ASP A 19 -9.82 8.37 -7.06
N GLU A 20 -10.92 8.12 -7.78
CA GLU A 20 -12.20 7.78 -7.17
C GLU A 20 -12.22 6.41 -6.50
N PHE A 21 -11.34 5.49 -6.91
CA PHE A 21 -11.33 4.12 -6.40
C PHE A 21 -10.79 4.05 -4.97
N LEU A 22 -9.76 4.83 -4.65
CA LEU A 22 -9.15 4.90 -3.32
C LEU A 22 -9.58 6.14 -2.52
N ALA A 23 -10.47 6.99 -3.04
CA ALA A 23 -10.92 8.21 -2.36
C ALA A 23 -11.45 7.95 -0.93
N TYR A 24 -12.07 6.79 -0.66
CA TYR A 24 -12.61 6.45 0.66
C TYR A 24 -11.53 6.16 1.72
N VAL A 25 -10.29 5.89 1.31
CA VAL A 25 -9.13 5.67 2.18
C VAL A 25 -8.13 6.83 2.12
N ASP A 26 -8.50 7.94 1.50
CA ASP A 26 -7.64 9.12 1.48
C ASP A 26 -7.36 9.60 2.91
N GLY A 27 -6.09 9.93 3.18
CA GLY A 27 -5.62 10.35 4.50
C GLY A 27 -5.41 9.21 5.51
N TRP A 28 -5.72 7.96 5.16
CA TRP A 28 -5.49 6.82 6.04
C TRP A 28 -3.99 6.54 6.20
N ARG A 29 -3.59 6.13 7.42
CA ARG A 29 -2.21 5.77 7.73
C ARG A 29 -2.08 4.27 7.93
N GLY A 30 -1.04 3.69 7.34
CA GLY A 30 -0.81 2.27 7.42
C GLY A 30 0.67 1.90 7.42
N ARG A 31 0.91 0.60 7.31
CA ARG A 31 2.24 0.01 7.21
C ARG A 31 2.34 -0.79 5.92
N VAL A 32 3.45 -0.65 5.21
CA VAL A 32 3.73 -1.47 4.02
C VAL A 32 3.99 -2.90 4.47
N ALA A 33 3.14 -3.84 4.04
CA ALA A 33 3.33 -5.27 4.29
C ALA A 33 4.17 -5.90 3.18
N VAL A 34 3.86 -5.56 1.92
CA VAL A 34 4.52 -6.13 0.73
C VAL A 34 4.70 -5.04 -0.32
N VAL A 35 5.82 -5.09 -1.04
CA VAL A 35 6.11 -4.23 -2.19
C VAL A 35 6.13 -5.10 -3.44
N GLY A 36 5.38 -4.72 -4.47
CA GLY A 36 5.34 -5.42 -5.74
C GLY A 36 6.54 -5.09 -6.65
N PRO A 37 6.85 -5.94 -7.63
CA PRO A 37 6.11 -7.16 -7.97
C PRO A 37 6.39 -8.31 -6.99
N LYS A 38 5.31 -9.00 -6.55
CA LYS A 38 5.39 -10.18 -5.70
C LYS A 38 4.41 -11.26 -6.17
N ALA A 39 4.92 -12.48 -6.36
CA ALA A 39 4.11 -13.65 -6.68
C ALA A 39 3.18 -14.02 -5.50
N PRO A 40 2.00 -14.61 -5.78
CA PRO A 40 1.09 -15.05 -4.73
C PRO A 40 1.75 -16.12 -3.85
N ASN A 41 1.39 -16.12 -2.56
CA ASN A 41 1.83 -17.12 -1.59
C ASN A 41 0.73 -17.38 -0.54
N ALA A 42 1.04 -18.17 0.48
CA ALA A 42 0.06 -18.53 1.53
C ALA A 42 -0.50 -17.33 2.32
N CYS A 43 0.18 -16.19 2.31
CA CYS A 43 -0.19 -15.02 3.11
C CYS A 43 -0.82 -13.88 2.30
N HIS A 44 -0.55 -13.80 0.99
CA HIS A 44 -1.02 -12.69 0.16
C HIS A 44 -1.26 -13.14 -1.29
N SER A 45 -2.25 -12.52 -1.93
CA SER A 45 -2.42 -12.62 -3.39
C SER A 45 -1.26 -11.91 -4.12
N GLN A 46 -1.24 -12.01 -5.45
CA GLN A 46 -0.25 -11.33 -6.28
C GLN A 46 -0.25 -9.82 -6.01
N VAL A 47 0.93 -9.22 -5.81
CA VAL A 47 1.11 -7.76 -5.73
C VAL A 47 1.74 -7.28 -7.05
N PRO A 48 1.04 -6.50 -7.89
CA PRO A 48 1.58 -6.03 -9.16
C PRO A 48 2.79 -5.09 -9.00
N GLU A 49 3.61 -4.96 -10.04
CA GLU A 49 4.65 -3.93 -10.10
C GLU A 49 4.03 -2.53 -9.98
N GLY A 50 4.66 -1.63 -9.22
CA GLY A 50 4.15 -0.27 -8.98
C GLY A 50 3.17 -0.15 -7.81
N TYR A 51 2.86 -1.26 -7.12
CA TYR A 51 1.92 -1.30 -6.01
C TYR A 51 2.58 -1.79 -4.72
N ALA A 52 2.05 -1.33 -3.59
CA ALA A 52 2.31 -1.89 -2.27
C ALA A 52 1.00 -2.46 -1.70
N LEU A 53 1.13 -3.53 -0.91
CA LEU A 53 0.07 -3.96 0.01
C LEU A 53 0.27 -3.22 1.34
N VAL A 54 -0.71 -2.42 1.74
CA VAL A 54 -0.68 -1.61 2.95
C VAL A 54 -1.69 -2.15 3.96
N GLU A 55 -1.22 -2.39 5.17
CA GLU A 55 -2.04 -2.74 6.33
C GLU A 55 -2.44 -1.48 7.08
N VAL A 56 -3.74 -1.24 7.18
CA VAL A 56 -4.33 -0.12 7.92
C VAL A 56 -5.16 -0.69 9.07
N ILE A 57 -5.05 -0.07 10.24
CA ILE A 57 -5.94 -0.35 11.37
C ILE A 57 -7.01 0.73 11.36
N ASP A 58 -8.24 0.33 11.04
CA ASP A 58 -9.44 1.13 11.19
C ASP A 58 -10.24 0.57 12.38
N GLY A 59 -11.15 1.34 12.98
CA GLY A 59 -11.83 0.97 14.25
C GLY A 59 -12.48 -0.42 14.27
N ASP A 60 -12.80 -0.97 13.08
CA ASP A 60 -13.38 -2.31 12.87
C ASP A 60 -12.36 -3.45 12.63
N GLY A 61 -11.06 -3.14 12.59
CA GLY A 61 -9.98 -4.12 12.46
C GLY A 61 -8.94 -3.80 11.39
N ALA A 62 -8.03 -4.75 11.19
CA ALA A 62 -6.97 -4.63 10.19
C ALA A 62 -7.53 -4.86 8.78
N LYS A 63 -7.25 -3.91 7.87
CA LYS A 63 -7.59 -3.97 6.45
C LYS A 63 -6.31 -4.00 5.62
N GLN A 64 -6.33 -4.74 4.52
CA GLN A 64 -5.23 -4.80 3.56
C GLN A 64 -5.66 -4.16 2.24
N LEU A 65 -4.87 -3.19 1.77
CA LEU A 65 -5.18 -2.36 0.61
C LEU A 65 -4.04 -2.42 -0.41
N TYR A 66 -4.37 -2.61 -1.69
CA TYR A 66 -3.41 -2.44 -2.77
C TYR A 66 -3.36 -0.97 -3.16
N VAL A 67 -2.21 -0.34 -2.94
CA VAL A 67 -2.04 1.10 -3.18
C VAL A 67 -0.90 1.33 -4.17
N PRO A 68 -1.13 2.07 -5.27
CA PRO A 68 -0.09 2.55 -6.15
C PRO A 68 0.98 3.37 -5.42
N PHE A 69 2.25 3.25 -5.81
CA PHE A 69 3.35 4.01 -5.18
C PHE A 69 3.18 5.53 -5.27
N ASP A 70 2.58 6.03 -6.35
CA ASP A 70 2.34 7.46 -6.57
C ASP A 70 1.25 8.04 -5.66
N GLN A 71 0.44 7.18 -5.03
CA GLN A 71 -0.56 7.52 -4.01
C GLN A 71 -0.09 7.22 -2.58
N LEU A 72 1.20 6.90 -2.40
CA LEU A 72 1.79 6.70 -1.08
C LEU A 72 2.79 7.80 -0.73
N ARG A 73 2.82 8.19 0.53
CA ARG A 73 3.81 9.12 1.09
C ARG A 73 4.43 8.49 2.34
N LEU A 74 5.76 8.53 2.45
CA LEU A 74 6.43 8.12 3.68
C LEU A 74 6.06 9.06 4.83
N THR A 75 5.78 8.48 5.99
CA THR A 75 5.57 9.23 7.24
C THR A 75 6.70 8.93 8.20
N VAL A 76 7.31 9.97 8.77
CA VAL A 76 8.35 9.88 9.80
C VAL A 76 7.82 9.27 11.10
#